data_AF-A0ABD4X0G6-F1
#
_entry.id   AF-A0ABD4X0G6-F1
#
_cell.length_a   1.000
_cell.length_b   1.000
_cell.length_c   1.000
_cell.angle_alpha   90.00
_cell.angle_beta   90.00
_cell.angle_gamma   90.00
#
_symmetry.space_group_name_H-M   'P 1'
#
loop_
_entity.id
_entity.type
_entity.pdbx_description
1 polymer ?
#
loop_
_entity_poly.entity_id
_entity_poly.type
_entity_poly.pdbx_seq_one_letter_code
_entity_poly.pdbx_strand_id
1 'polypeptide(L)'
;MKIIKLTYLAKRDIKELLTESQEEGFFFLTKLVAEYKNRQNVFNKTGERLWGVYGEQNKLIGVAGLNQNSYSQYANAGRVRRFYVSAQFRRKGIGKRLLKEVIHYAENSYDSLVLYADTDEAKLFYERNGFKRVYNQHKITHEYKLKNVH
;
A
#
# COMPACT_ATOMS: atom_id res chain seq x y z
N MET A 1 14.84 -10.69 5.26
CA MET A 1 13.68 -9.79 5.06
C MET A 1 12.39 -10.59 5.16
N LYS A 2 11.39 -10.09 5.89
CA LYS A 2 10.09 -10.75 6.10
C LYS A 2 8.96 -9.77 5.81
N ILE A 3 7.93 -10.22 5.09
CA ILE A 3 6.68 -9.48 4.91
C ILE A 3 5.66 -10.10 5.86
N ILE A 4 5.04 -9.29 6.73
CA ILE A 4 4.06 -9.76 7.70
C ILE A 4 2.79 -8.90 7.67
N LYS A 5 1.66 -9.52 8.04
CA LYS A 5 0.46 -8.77 8.42
C LYS A 5 0.74 -8.00 9.72
N LEU A 6 0.45 -6.71 9.72
CA LEU A 6 0.46 -5.89 10.92
C LEU A 6 -0.94 -5.94 11.57
N THR A 7 -1.01 -6.45 12.79
CA THR A 7 -2.20 -6.43 13.64
C THR A 7 -2.17 -5.28 14.64
N TYR A 8 -1.02 -4.62 14.78
CA TYR A 8 -0.78 -3.45 15.60
C TYR A 8 0.30 -2.57 14.95
N LEU A 9 0.18 -1.25 15.08
CA LEU A 9 1.14 -0.27 14.60
C LEU A 9 1.32 0.83 15.65
N ALA A 10 2.39 0.78 16.44
CA ALA A 10 2.75 1.92 17.29
C ALA A 10 3.59 2.93 16.51
N LYS A 11 3.44 4.22 16.87
CA LYS A 11 4.26 5.31 16.30
C LYS A 11 5.76 5.04 16.43
N ARG A 12 6.20 4.38 17.50
CA ARG A 12 7.62 4.03 17.72
C ARG A 12 8.13 3.02 16.68
N ASP A 13 7.30 2.08 16.25
CA ASP A 13 7.70 0.98 15.35
C ASP A 13 7.90 1.47 13.90
N ILE A 14 7.21 2.54 13.53
CA ILE A 14 7.28 3.18 12.21
C ILE A 14 8.08 4.50 12.23
N LYS A 15 8.66 4.89 13.37
CA LYS A 15 9.27 6.22 13.55
C LYS A 15 10.30 6.54 12.47
N GLU A 16 11.21 5.61 12.19
CA GLU A 16 12.26 5.79 11.17
C GLU A 16 11.64 6.03 9.79
N LEU A 17 10.70 5.18 9.33
CA LEU A 17 10.01 5.36 8.05
C LEU A 17 9.17 6.64 8.01
N LEU A 18 8.54 7.01 9.12
CA LEU A 18 7.72 8.21 9.20
C LEU A 18 8.57 9.47 9.04
N THR A 19 9.74 9.53 9.70
CA THR A 19 10.68 10.64 9.55
C THR A 19 11.22 10.70 8.13
N GLU A 20 11.73 9.59 7.61
CA GLU A 20 12.28 9.53 6.25
C GLU A 20 11.23 9.93 5.19
N SER A 21 9.99 9.45 5.31
CA SER A 21 8.94 9.79 4.35
C SER A 21 8.58 11.28 4.41
N GLN A 22 8.62 11.91 5.60
CA GLN A 22 8.37 13.35 5.74
C GLN A 22 9.50 14.19 5.11
N GLU A 23 10.75 13.78 5.28
CA GLU A 23 11.93 14.41 4.67
C GLU A 23 11.86 14.36 3.14
N GLU A 24 11.30 13.29 2.58
CA GLU A 24 11.03 13.17 1.13
C GLU A 24 9.74 13.88 0.67
N GLY A 25 8.99 14.52 1.57
CA GLY A 25 7.73 15.20 1.26
C GLY A 25 6.49 14.29 1.19
N PHE A 26 6.62 13.02 1.57
CA PHE A 26 5.53 12.04 1.64
C PHE A 26 4.85 12.02 3.01
N PHE A 27 3.81 12.85 3.17
CA PHE A 27 3.06 12.96 4.43
C PHE A 27 1.99 11.89 4.65
N PHE A 28 1.81 10.95 3.71
CA PHE A 28 0.76 9.95 3.84
C PHE A 28 1.02 8.93 4.96
N LEU A 29 2.27 8.74 5.41
CA LEU A 29 2.57 7.92 6.59
C LEU A 29 2.18 8.63 7.90
N THR A 30 2.25 9.97 7.95
CA THR A 30 1.68 10.76 9.06
C THR A 30 0.20 10.46 9.19
N LYS A 31 -0.51 10.44 8.05
CA LYS A 31 -1.93 10.10 8.01
C LYS A 31 -2.19 8.64 8.40
N LEU A 32 -1.36 7.68 7.97
CA LEU A 32 -1.44 6.28 8.43
C LEU A 32 -1.38 6.20 9.96
N VAL A 33 -0.37 6.80 10.58
CA VAL A 33 -0.19 6.74 12.04
C VAL A 33 -1.34 7.40 12.78
N ALA A 34 -1.82 8.56 12.29
CA ALA A 34 -2.95 9.25 12.89
C ALA A 34 -4.24 8.43 12.79
N GLU A 35 -4.58 7.94 11.58
CA GLU A 35 -5.78 7.13 11.30
C GLU A 35 -5.77 5.79 12.06
N TYR A 36 -4.59 5.20 12.26
CA TYR A 36 -4.45 3.96 13.02
C TYR A 36 -4.64 4.21 14.52
N LYS A 37 -4.00 5.27 15.06
CA LYS A 37 -4.08 5.64 16.48
C LYS A 37 -5.52 5.97 16.91
N ASN A 38 -6.25 6.71 16.09
CA ASN A 38 -7.63 7.11 16.40
C ASN A 38 -8.69 6.12 15.90
N ARG A 39 -8.27 4.95 15.40
CA ARG A 39 -9.14 3.87 14.87
C ARG A 39 -10.01 4.26 13.68
N GLN A 40 -9.72 5.38 12.99
CA GLN A 40 -10.43 5.74 11.75
C GLN A 40 -10.14 4.75 10.62
N ASN A 41 -8.94 4.21 10.55
CA ASN A 41 -8.58 3.16 9.60
C ASN A 41 -7.47 2.28 10.16
N VAL A 42 -7.84 1.06 10.55
CA VAL A 42 -6.92 0.03 11.08
C VAL A 42 -6.84 -1.18 10.16
N PHE A 43 -7.38 -1.08 8.94
CA PHE A 43 -7.34 -2.13 7.91
C PHE A 43 -7.87 -3.49 8.39
N ASN A 44 -9.02 -3.48 9.08
CA ASN A 44 -9.58 -4.66 9.73
C ASN A 44 -10.95 -5.10 9.19
N LYS A 45 -11.48 -4.45 8.14
CA LYS A 45 -12.69 -4.94 7.47
C LYS A 45 -12.36 -6.15 6.58
N THR A 46 -13.39 -6.87 6.14
CA THR A 46 -13.25 -7.98 5.18
C THR A 46 -12.51 -7.53 3.93
N GLY A 47 -11.49 -8.28 3.52
CA GLY A 47 -10.62 -7.94 2.39
C GLY A 47 -9.59 -6.83 2.69
N GLU A 48 -9.59 -6.21 3.87
CA GLU A 48 -8.57 -5.22 4.23
C GLU A 48 -7.36 -5.87 4.89
N ARG A 49 -6.19 -5.22 4.75
CA ARG A 49 -4.96 -5.63 5.43
C ARG A 49 -3.93 -4.51 5.44
N LEU A 50 -3.13 -4.47 6.50
CA LEU A 50 -1.90 -3.69 6.58
C LEU A 50 -0.71 -4.65 6.62
N TRP A 51 0.32 -4.37 5.82
CA TRP A 51 1.56 -5.14 5.78
C TRP A 51 2.73 -4.29 6.26
N GLY A 52 3.68 -4.97 6.90
CA GLY A 52 4.99 -4.45 7.24
C GLY A 52 6.07 -5.30 6.60
N VAL A 53 7.11 -4.65 6.09
CA VAL A 53 8.32 -5.29 5.60
C VAL A 53 9.41 -5.08 6.64
N TYR A 54 9.95 -6.16 7.18
CA TYR A 54 11.02 -6.13 8.17
C TYR A 54 12.34 -6.53 7.55
N GLY A 55 13.34 -5.65 7.73
CA GLY A 55 14.72 -5.83 7.32
C GLY A 55 15.54 -6.57 8.36
N GLU A 56 16.84 -6.30 8.37
CA GLU A 56 17.75 -6.75 9.41
C GLU A 56 17.40 -6.10 10.76
N GLN A 57 17.82 -6.75 11.86
CA GLN A 57 17.58 -6.26 13.23
C GLN A 57 16.10 -5.99 13.55
N ASN A 58 15.18 -6.64 12.81
CA ASN A 58 13.74 -6.45 12.96
C ASN A 58 13.28 -4.99 12.79
N LYS A 59 13.98 -4.21 11.96
CA LYS A 59 13.57 -2.84 11.60
C LYS A 59 12.46 -2.86 10.55
N LEU A 60 11.44 -2.03 10.72
CA LEU A 60 10.40 -1.83 9.72
C LEU A 60 10.95 -0.97 8.58
N ILE A 61 11.07 -1.54 7.39
CA ILE A 61 11.70 -0.91 6.21
C ILE A 61 10.70 -0.62 5.08
N GLY A 62 9.44 -1.04 5.25
CA GLY A 62 8.37 -0.72 4.32
C GLY A 62 7.00 -1.06 4.87
N VAL A 63 5.98 -0.46 4.28
CA VAL A 63 4.57 -0.66 4.62
C VAL A 63 3.71 -0.60 3.38
N ALA A 64 2.58 -1.31 3.40
CA ALA A 64 1.53 -1.18 2.41
C ALA A 64 0.18 -1.45 3.07
N GLY A 65 -0.87 -0.76 2.65
CA GLY A 65 -2.23 -0.98 3.11
C GLY A 65 -3.18 -1.26 1.95
N LEU A 66 -4.18 -2.08 2.21
CA LEU A 66 -5.30 -2.38 1.31
C LEU A 66 -6.60 -2.11 2.06
N ASN A 67 -7.38 -1.17 1.53
CA ASN A 67 -8.73 -0.89 2.01
C ASN A 67 -9.77 -1.32 0.98
N GLN A 68 -11.03 -1.44 1.40
CA GLN A 68 -12.13 -1.48 0.44
C GLN A 68 -12.21 -0.14 -0.32
N ASN A 69 -12.45 -0.17 -1.63
CA ASN A 69 -12.65 1.06 -2.40
C ASN A 69 -14.10 1.56 -2.23
N SER A 70 -14.25 2.78 -1.73
CA SER A 70 -15.56 3.40 -1.49
C SER A 70 -16.11 4.19 -2.68
N TYR A 71 -15.41 4.22 -3.83
CA TYR A 71 -15.86 4.95 -5.01
C TYR A 71 -16.71 4.05 -5.91
N SER A 72 -17.94 4.46 -6.20
CA SER A 72 -18.97 3.69 -6.91
C SER A 72 -18.57 3.24 -8.32
N GLN A 73 -17.66 3.95 -8.98
CA GLN A 73 -17.19 3.65 -10.33
C GLN A 73 -16.37 2.34 -10.45
N TYR A 74 -15.97 1.74 -9.31
CA TYR A 74 -15.30 0.44 -9.28
C TYR A 74 -16.05 -0.52 -8.34
N ALA A 75 -16.96 -1.31 -8.90
CA ALA A 75 -17.61 -2.39 -8.17
C ALA A 75 -16.55 -3.37 -7.64
N ASN A 76 -16.63 -3.68 -6.34
CA ASN A 76 -15.76 -4.62 -5.62
C ASN A 76 -14.24 -4.47 -5.87
N ALA A 77 -13.72 -3.23 -5.84
CA ALA A 77 -12.28 -2.98 -5.93
C ALA A 77 -11.61 -2.82 -4.56
N GLY A 78 -10.37 -3.30 -4.46
CA GLY A 78 -9.47 -3.02 -3.35
C GLY A 78 -8.61 -1.78 -3.65
N ARG A 79 -8.40 -0.91 -2.66
CA ARG A 79 -7.56 0.28 -2.79
C ARG A 79 -6.20 0.09 -2.15
N VAL A 80 -5.15 0.03 -2.95
CA VAL A 80 -3.77 0.08 -2.47
C VAL A 80 -3.44 1.50 -2.00
N ARG A 81 -2.96 1.64 -0.76
CA ARG A 81 -2.58 2.93 -0.18
C ARG A 81 -1.52 2.77 0.90
N ARG A 82 -0.93 3.90 1.31
CA ARG A 82 0.14 3.93 2.33
C ARG A 82 1.29 3.01 1.96
N PHE A 83 1.58 2.92 0.65
CA PHE A 83 2.64 2.08 0.12
C PHE A 83 3.95 2.87 0.17
N TYR A 84 4.91 2.39 0.93
CA TYR A 84 6.21 3.03 1.10
C TYR A 84 7.28 1.99 1.39
N VAL A 85 8.46 2.18 0.81
CA VAL A 85 9.68 1.41 1.13
C VAL A 85 10.77 2.43 1.37
N SER A 86 11.56 2.24 2.43
CA SER A 86 12.64 3.16 2.77
C SER A 86 13.59 3.35 1.60
N ALA A 87 14.08 4.57 1.44
CA ALA A 87 14.90 4.98 0.31
C ALA A 87 16.14 4.08 0.16
N GLN A 88 16.82 3.74 1.26
CA GLN A 88 18.00 2.86 1.23
C GLN A 88 17.69 1.42 0.78
N PHE A 89 16.43 1.02 0.79
CA PHE A 89 15.93 -0.30 0.43
C PHE A 89 15.20 -0.33 -0.92
N ARG A 90 15.06 0.81 -1.60
CA ARG A 90 14.47 0.87 -2.95
C ARG A 90 15.40 0.22 -3.98
N ARG A 91 14.82 -0.11 -5.14
CA ARG A 91 15.51 -0.73 -6.28
C ARG A 91 16.17 -2.11 -6.01
N LYS A 92 15.97 -2.67 -4.81
CA LYS A 92 16.39 -4.03 -4.42
C LYS A 92 15.27 -5.08 -4.56
N GLY A 93 14.24 -4.80 -5.35
CA GLY A 93 13.09 -5.71 -5.56
C GLY A 93 12.05 -5.76 -4.42
N ILE A 94 12.28 -5.06 -3.32
CA ILE A 94 11.45 -5.09 -2.11
C ILE A 94 10.02 -4.60 -2.38
N GLY A 95 9.87 -3.44 -3.02
CA GLY A 95 8.56 -2.91 -3.40
C GLY A 95 7.80 -3.85 -4.33
N LYS A 96 8.47 -4.44 -5.33
CA LYS A 96 7.85 -5.41 -6.23
C LYS A 96 7.32 -6.64 -5.47
N ARG A 97 8.11 -7.18 -4.54
CA ARG A 97 7.70 -8.31 -3.72
C ARG A 97 6.52 -7.96 -2.80
N LEU A 98 6.57 -6.79 -2.14
CA LEU A 98 5.46 -6.29 -1.33
C LEU A 98 4.16 -6.12 -2.13
N LEU A 99 4.25 -5.51 -3.31
CA LEU A 99 3.08 -5.32 -4.18
C LEU A 99 2.51 -6.66 -4.67
N LYS A 100 3.35 -7.65 -4.98
CA LYS A 100 2.88 -9.01 -5.32
C LYS A 100 2.09 -9.66 -4.19
N GLU A 101 2.53 -9.51 -2.94
CA GLU A 101 1.78 -10.02 -1.78
C GLU A 101 0.41 -9.33 -1.64
N VAL A 102 0.35 -8.01 -1.91
CA VAL A 102 -0.92 -7.26 -1.90
C VAL A 102 -1.85 -7.75 -3.00
N ILE A 103 -1.35 -7.93 -4.23
CA ILE A 103 -2.11 -8.45 -5.37
C ILE A 103 -2.65 -9.83 -5.05
N HIS A 104 -1.79 -10.77 -4.64
CA HIS A 104 -2.18 -12.14 -4.34
C HIS A 104 -3.22 -12.24 -3.24
N TYR A 105 -3.09 -11.43 -2.18
CA TYR A 105 -4.11 -11.39 -1.13
C TYR A 105 -5.45 -10.86 -1.65
N ALA A 106 -5.42 -9.85 -2.52
CA ALA A 106 -6.62 -9.21 -3.05
C ALA A 106 -7.44 -10.11 -3.97
N GLU A 107 -6.82 -11.09 -4.64
CA GLU A 107 -7.50 -12.09 -5.50
C GLU A 107 -8.62 -12.85 -4.78
N ASN A 108 -8.57 -12.92 -3.43
CA ASN A 108 -9.58 -13.61 -2.63
C ASN A 108 -10.83 -12.77 -2.32
N SER A 109 -10.85 -11.48 -2.68
CA SER A 109 -11.91 -10.57 -2.20
C SER A 109 -12.33 -9.50 -3.20
N TYR A 110 -11.52 -9.21 -4.21
CA TYR A 110 -11.75 -8.09 -5.12
C TYR A 110 -11.59 -8.52 -6.57
N ASP A 111 -12.30 -7.83 -7.46
CA ASP A 111 -12.19 -8.02 -8.92
C ASP A 111 -11.06 -7.18 -9.53
N SER A 112 -10.71 -6.09 -8.84
CA SER A 112 -9.61 -5.22 -9.24
C SER A 112 -8.94 -4.52 -8.07
N LEU A 113 -7.75 -4.00 -8.32
CA LEU A 113 -7.06 -3.07 -7.44
C LEU A 113 -7.01 -1.68 -8.08
N VAL A 114 -7.21 -0.65 -7.26
CA VAL A 114 -7.04 0.74 -7.66
C VAL A 114 -6.10 1.47 -6.71
N LEU A 115 -5.47 2.54 -7.20
CA LEU A 115 -4.59 3.36 -6.38
C LEU A 115 -4.50 4.79 -6.87
N TYR A 116 -3.88 5.63 -6.03
CA TYR A 116 -3.47 6.97 -6.38
C TYR A 116 -1.95 7.08 -6.22
N ALA A 117 -1.30 7.56 -7.26
CA ALA A 117 0.13 7.84 -7.32
C ALA A 117 0.32 9.29 -7.81
N ASP A 118 1.06 10.08 -7.04
CA ASP A 118 1.34 11.49 -7.30
C ASP A 118 2.70 11.73 -7.98
N THR A 119 3.69 10.87 -7.74
CA THR A 119 5.02 10.98 -8.36
C THR A 119 5.14 10.13 -9.62
N ASP A 120 5.94 10.59 -10.60
CA ASP A 120 6.19 9.82 -11.82
C ASP A 120 6.94 8.51 -11.54
N GLU A 121 7.81 8.48 -10.52
CA GLU A 121 8.44 7.24 -10.06
C GLU A 121 7.39 6.23 -9.59
N ALA A 122 6.41 6.64 -8.78
CA ALA A 122 5.35 5.76 -8.31
C ALA A 122 4.47 5.28 -9.48
N LYS A 123 4.09 6.16 -10.42
CA LYS A 123 3.31 5.78 -11.61
C LYS A 123 4.04 4.69 -12.41
N LEU A 124 5.31 4.94 -12.76
CA LEU A 124 6.15 3.97 -13.48
C LEU A 124 6.35 2.67 -12.70
N PHE A 125 6.48 2.73 -11.38
CA PHE A 125 6.57 1.54 -10.53
C PHE A 125 5.32 0.66 -10.67
N TYR A 126 4.12 1.25 -10.57
CA TYR A 126 2.88 0.47 -10.69
C TYR A 126 2.67 -0.06 -12.12
N GLU A 127 2.95 0.75 -13.14
CA GLU A 127 2.88 0.32 -14.56
C GLU A 127 3.77 -0.88 -14.85
N ARG A 128 5.02 -0.85 -14.39
CA ARG A 128 5.97 -1.97 -14.52
C ARG A 128 5.53 -3.23 -13.78
N ASN A 129 4.58 -3.12 -12.86
CA ASN A 129 3.97 -4.24 -12.14
C ASN A 129 2.56 -4.56 -12.65
N GLY A 130 2.21 -4.11 -13.86
CA GLY A 130 1.01 -4.52 -14.58
C GLY A 130 -0.23 -3.67 -14.34
N PHE A 131 -0.13 -2.61 -13.54
CA PHE A 131 -1.21 -1.63 -13.43
C PHE A 131 -1.31 -0.81 -14.72
N LYS A 132 -2.52 -0.41 -15.10
CA LYS A 132 -2.79 0.47 -16.23
C LYS A 132 -3.20 1.84 -15.72
N ARG A 133 -2.72 2.90 -16.38
CA ARG A 133 -3.18 4.26 -16.12
C ARG A 133 -4.67 4.37 -16.47
N VAL A 134 -5.39 5.12 -15.64
CA VAL A 134 -6.77 5.52 -15.88
C VAL A 134 -6.90 7.02 -15.73
N TYR A 135 -7.82 7.61 -16.48
CA TYR A 135 -8.02 9.05 -16.57
C TYR A 135 -9.44 9.42 -16.16
N ASN A 136 -9.65 10.68 -15.77
CA ASN A 136 -10.95 11.23 -15.38
C ASN A 136 -11.60 10.51 -14.18
N GLN A 137 -10.79 9.92 -13.29
CA GLN A 137 -11.26 9.24 -12.08
C GLN A 137 -10.85 10.04 -10.85
N HIS A 138 -11.79 10.35 -9.96
CA HIS A 138 -11.47 11.09 -8.73
C HIS A 138 -10.57 10.24 -7.82
N LYS A 139 -9.37 10.75 -7.50
CA LYS A 139 -8.39 10.11 -6.60
C LYS A 139 -8.02 8.67 -7.01
N ILE A 140 -8.08 8.34 -8.30
CA ILE A 140 -7.60 7.07 -8.85
C ILE A 140 -6.79 7.39 -10.10
N THR A 141 -5.56 6.88 -10.15
CA THR A 141 -4.66 7.08 -11.30
C THR A 141 -4.31 5.78 -12.00
N HIS A 142 -4.43 4.65 -11.30
CA HIS A 142 -4.10 3.33 -11.84
C HIS A 142 -5.09 2.26 -11.38
N GLU A 143 -5.29 1.27 -12.24
CA GLU A 143 -6.07 0.06 -12.00
C GLU A 143 -5.27 -1.20 -12.36
N TYR A 144 -5.48 -2.28 -11.62
CA TYR A 144 -5.04 -3.63 -11.96
C TYR A 144 -6.23 -4.58 -11.93
N LYS A 145 -6.53 -5.24 -13.04
CA LYS A 145 -7.57 -6.28 -13.08
C LYS A 145 -7.02 -7.57 -12.48
N LEU A 146 -7.67 -8.09 -11.44
CA LEU A 146 -7.29 -9.34 -10.82
C LEU A 146 -7.79 -10.51 -11.68
N LYS A 147 -7.05 -11.62 -11.64
CA LYS A 147 -7.51 -12.87 -12.26
C LYS A 147 -8.35 -13.58 -11.20
N ASN A 148 -9.66 -13.40 -11.23
CA ASN A 148 -10.52 -14.13 -10.30
C ASN A 148 -10.39 -15.62 -10.60
N VAL A 149 -9.94 -16.39 -9.62
CA VAL A 149 -10.08 -17.85 -9.63
C VAL A 149 -11.40 -18.11 -8.91
N HIS A 150 -12.49 -18.18 -9.69
CA HIS A 150 -13.77 -18.70 -9.18
C HIS A 150 -13.70 -20.23 -9.11
#